data_AF-A0AB33E461-F1
#
_entry.id   AF-A0AB33E461-F1
#
_cell.length_a   1.000
_cell.length_b   1.000
_cell.length_c   1.000
_cell.angle_alpha   90.00
_cell.angle_beta   90.00
_cell.angle_gamma   90.00
#
_symmetry.space_group_name_H-M   'P 1'
#
loop_
_entity.id
_entity.type
_entity.pdbx_description
1 polymer ?
#
loop_
_entity_poly.entity_id
_entity_poly.type
_entity_poly.pdbx_seq_one_letter_code
_entity_poly.pdbx_strand_id
1 'polypeptide(L)' 'MKSKKQKAKLLLATKYHAEALRLAGSVSANQRRFFDVAAAQGKELEPSGWLAGTSLTKLPD' A
#
# COMPACT_ATOMS: atom_id res chain seq x y z
N MET A 1 18.61 -12.69 -31.36
CA MET A 1 19.12 -12.10 -30.09
C MET A 1 18.08 -11.36 -29.25
N LYS A 2 17.15 -10.58 -29.84
CA LYS A 2 16.14 -9.80 -29.09
C LYS A 2 15.18 -10.65 -28.24
N SER A 3 14.67 -11.75 -28.79
CA SER A 3 13.77 -12.68 -28.09
C SER A 3 14.41 -13.35 -26.86
N LYS A 4 15.69 -13.73 -26.97
CA LYS A 4 16.46 -14.34 -25.86
C LYS A 4 16.65 -13.38 -24.68
N LYS A 5 16.91 -12.09 -24.96
CA LYS A 5 16.97 -11.03 -23.94
C LYS A 5 15.60 -10.78 -23.28
N GLN A 6 14.54 -10.77 -24.07
CA GLN A 6 13.18 -10.57 -23.57
C GLN A 6 12.74 -11.72 -22.64
N LYS A 7 13.08 -12.97 -22.99
CA LYS A 7 12.84 -14.15 -22.16
C LYS A 7 13.63 -14.10 -20.83
N ALA A 8 14.88 -13.65 -20.86
CA ALA A 8 15.68 -13.49 -19.64
C ALA A 8 15.10 -12.42 -18.70
N LYS A 9 14.63 -11.29 -19.26
CA LYS A 9 13.98 -10.23 -18.47
C LYS A 9 12.69 -10.71 -17.82
N LEU A 10 11.88 -11.48 -18.55
CA LEU A 10 10.65 -12.06 -18.02
C LEU A 10 10.93 -13.00 -16.83
N LEU A 11 11.90 -13.91 -16.98
CA LEU A 11 12.30 -14.82 -15.91
C LEU A 11 12.77 -14.07 -14.65
N LEU A 12 13.52 -12.99 -14.83
CA LEU A 12 14.00 -12.17 -13.72
C LEU A 12 12.84 -11.45 -13.02
N ALA A 13 11.88 -10.91 -13.77
CA ALA A 13 10.69 -10.28 -13.21
C ALA A 13 9.83 -11.29 -12.42
N THR A 14 9.65 -12.50 -12.93
CA THR A 14 8.93 -13.57 -12.22
C THR A 14 9.64 -13.95 -10.92
N LYS A 15 10.98 -14.03 -10.93
CA LYS A 15 11.76 -14.32 -9.72
C LYS A 15 11.58 -13.23 -8.66
N TYR A 16 11.68 -11.95 -9.03
CA TYR A 16 11.48 -10.86 -8.09
C TYR A 16 10.04 -10.77 -7.59
N HIS A 17 9.05 -11.08 -8.41
CA HIS A 17 7.66 -11.13 -7.97
C HIS A 17 7.43 -12.24 -6.94
N ALA A 18 7.94 -13.45 -7.18
CA ALA A 18 7.85 -14.55 -6.23
C ALA A 18 8.57 -14.22 -4.91
N GLU A 19 9.72 -13.55 -4.97
CA GLU A 19 10.46 -13.10 -3.78
C GLU A 19 9.72 -11.99 -3.02
N ALA A 20 9.14 -11.02 -3.73
CA ALA A 20 8.30 -9.99 -3.14
C ALA A 20 7.06 -10.58 -2.46
N LEU A 21 6.40 -11.56 -3.09
CA LEU A 21 5.29 -12.29 -2.45
C LEU A 21 5.75 -13.08 -1.23
N ARG A 22 6.94 -13.70 -1.26
CA ARG A 22 7.48 -14.39 -0.10
C ARG A 22 7.79 -13.44 1.06
N LEU A 23 8.34 -12.26 0.76
CA LEU A 23 8.77 -11.27 1.75
C LEU A 23 7.62 -10.40 2.27
N ALA A 24 6.68 -10.04 1.40
CA ALA A 24 5.57 -9.13 1.71
C ALA A 24 4.20 -9.85 1.79
N GLY A 25 4.11 -11.13 1.45
CA GLY A 25 2.84 -11.87 1.41
C GLY A 25 2.28 -12.21 2.79
N SER A 26 3.08 -12.13 3.85
CA SER A 26 2.58 -12.19 5.21
C SER A 26 2.53 -10.79 5.80
N VAL A 27 1.32 -10.30 6.06
CA VAL A 27 1.11 -9.11 6.90
C VAL A 27 1.68 -9.42 8.28
N SER A 28 2.66 -8.62 8.73
CA SER A 28 3.20 -8.77 10.08
C SER A 28 2.09 -8.57 11.13
N ALA A 29 2.28 -9.12 12.33
CA ALA A 29 1.33 -8.92 13.42
C ALA A 29 1.08 -7.43 13.71
N ASN A 30 2.11 -6.60 13.56
CA ASN A 30 1.99 -5.15 13.76
C ASN A 30 1.16 -4.49 12.65
N GLN A 31 1.43 -4.79 11.38
CA GLN A 31 0.62 -4.27 10.27
C GLN A 31 -0.84 -4.70 10.38
N ARG A 32 -1.09 -5.94 10.81
CA ARG A 32 -2.46 -6.42 11.03
C ARG A 32 -3.18 -5.66 12.14
N ARG A 33 -2.50 -5.44 13.28
CA ARG A 33 -3.01 -4.59 14.35
C ARG A 33 -3.31 -3.17 13.89
N PHE A 34 -2.46 -2.58 13.06
CA PHE A 34 -2.72 -1.26 12.47
C PHE A 34 -4.00 -1.26 11.62
N PHE A 35 -4.21 -2.28 10.78
CA PHE A 35 -5.45 -2.40 10.01
C PHE A 35 -6.68 -2.62 10.89
N ASP A 36 -6.58 -3.46 11.92
CA ASP A 36 -7.68 -3.71 12.84
C ASP A 36 -8.08 -2.43 13.59
N VAL A 37 -7.10 -1.65 14.09
CA VAL A 37 -7.34 -0.36 14.75
C VAL A 37 -7.91 0.66 13.77
N ALA A 38 -7.37 0.76 12.54
CA ALA A 38 -7.88 1.66 11.52
C ALA A 38 -9.32 1.32 11.12
N ALA A 39 -9.68 0.03 11.02
CA ALA A 39 -11.04 -0.39 10.72
C ALA A 39 -12.01 -0.10 11.88
N ALA A 40 -11.57 -0.28 13.13
CA ALA A 40 -12.40 -0.06 14.31
C ALA A 40 -12.60 1.42 14.64
N GLN A 41 -11.55 2.24 14.54
CA GLN A 41 -11.51 3.61 15.06
C GLN A 41 -11.18 4.67 14.01
N GLY A 42 -10.84 4.28 12.78
CA GLY A 42 -10.30 5.21 11.78
C GLY A 42 -11.24 6.35 11.43
N LYS A 43 -12.56 6.12 11.48
CA LYS A 43 -13.56 7.17 11.24
C LYS A 43 -13.62 8.20 12.37
N GLU A 44 -13.40 7.77 13.60
CA GLU A 44 -13.44 8.63 14.79
C GLU A 44 -12.11 9.38 14.98
N LEU A 45 -11.01 8.77 14.53
CA LEU A 45 -9.66 9.31 14.55
C LEU A 45 -9.29 10.03 13.25
N GLU A 46 -10.22 10.16 12.30
CA GLU A 46 -9.98 10.89 11.07
C GLU A 46 -9.67 12.36 11.41
N PRO A 47 -8.51 12.89 10.99
CA PRO A 47 -8.16 14.26 11.33
C PRO A 47 -9.18 15.21 10.70
N SER A 48 -9.80 16.06 11.52
CA SER A 48 -10.73 17.10 11.05
C SER A 48 -10.02 18.43 10.77
N GLY A 49 -10.66 19.31 9.99
CA GLY A 49 -10.21 20.68 9.78
C GLY A 49 -8.93 20.75 8.93
N TRP A 50 -7.96 21.57 9.34
CA TRP A 50 -6.73 21.84 8.57
C TRP A 50 -5.85 20.59 8.37
N LEU A 51 -6.03 19.57 9.21
CA LEU A 51 -5.30 18.31 9.15
C LEU A 51 -6.00 17.25 8.27
N ALA A 52 -7.24 17.50 7.85
CA ALA A 52 -8.03 16.59 7.00
C ALA A 52 -7.56 16.52 5.53
N GLY A 53 -6.48 17.24 5.20
CA GLY A 53 -6.17 17.58 3.82
C GLY A 53 -7.26 18.46 3.20
N THR A 54 -7.17 18.75 1.90
CA THR A 54 -8.19 19.51 1.18
C THR A 54 -9.45 18.66 1.00
N SER A 55 -10.22 18.49 2.07
CA SER A 55 -11.65 18.24 1.92
C SER A 55 -12.25 19.53 1.38
N LEU A 56 -13.04 19.43 0.30
CA LEU A 56 -13.72 20.54 -0.41
C LEU A 56 -14.79 21.25 0.46
N THR A 57 -14.61 21.32 1.77
CA THR A 57 -15.36 22.20 2.64
C THR A 57 -14.79 23.60 2.46
N LYS A 58 -15.49 24.39 1.62
CA LYS A 58 -15.33 25.84 1.44
C LYS A 58 -14.81 26.49 2.72
N LEU A 59 -13.71 27.23 2.60
CA LEU A 59 -13.33 28.22 3.59
C LEU A 59 -14.57 29.08 3.92
N PRO A 60 -14.83 29.39 5.20
CA PRO A 60 -15.78 30.45 5.53
C PRO A 60 -15.25 31.78 4.94
N ASP A 61 -16.18 32.61 4.45
CA ASP A 61 -15.89 33.94 3.87
C ASP A 61 -15.06 34.83 4.80
#